data_AF-A0AAE1Y3S2-F1
#
_entry.id   AF-A0AAE1Y3S2-F1
#
_cell.length_a   1.000
_cell.length_b   1.000
_cell.length_c   1.000
_cell.angle_alpha   90.00
_cell.angle_beta   90.00
_cell.angle_gamma   90.00
#
_symmetry.space_group_name_H-M   'P 1'
#
loop_
_entity.id
_entity.type
_entity.pdbx_description
1 polymer ?
#
loop_
_entity_poly.entity_id
_entity_poly.type
_entity_poly.pdbx_seq_one_letter_code
_entity_poly.pdbx_strand_id
1 'polypeptide(L)'
;MSPLFFVLAFLPLMITAASHDYGEALSKSILFFEAQRSGYLPATQRVQWRGDSGLSDGKINGVDLVGGYYDAGDNVKFGLPMAFTITMMCWSIIEYGGQMDGELGNAVDAVKWGTDYLIKAHPQPYVLYGEVGDGNTDHYCWQRPEDMTTSRAAYKIDPSHPGSDLAGETAAAMAAASIVFRRYNPSYSAELLKHAYQLFDFADKYRGKYDSSITIAQKYYRSVSGYADELLWGAAWLYKATNDEYYLDYLGNNGDALGGTGWAMTEFGWDVKYPGVQTLVAKFLMAGKGGKYAPVFEKYQEKAEFFMCSCLGKGSLNAQKTPAGLIFRQRWNNMQFVTSASFLATVYSDYLTSAGKSLSCANGNFSPSELLSFAKSQVDYILGDNPRATSYMVGYGNNYPQQVHHRASSIVSYKADPSFVSCRGGYATWFNRKASDPNLLTGAIVGGPDAYDNFADQRDNYEQTEPATYNNAPLLGILARLHGGHNGYNQLLQEEIPALKPIAADPKPATKPVVSPAPVSSTNPIAISQKVTASWDHNGETYYRYSTTITNRSSKNLKNLKLNISGLYGTLWGLTESGGSYVFPPWINSMPAGKSIEFVYIHSAASPADVSVSSYTLV
;
A
#
# COMPACT_ATOMS: atom_id res chain seq x y z
N MET A 1 -22.77 -47.68 -63.51
CA MET A 1 -22.27 -46.42 -62.92
C MET A 1 -22.59 -46.47 -61.43
N SER A 2 -21.58 -46.76 -60.61
CA SER A 2 -21.69 -46.77 -59.14
C SER A 2 -20.66 -45.77 -58.60
N PRO A 3 -21.01 -44.87 -57.68
CA PRO A 3 -20.11 -43.79 -57.26
C PRO A 3 -19.13 -44.29 -56.21
N LEU A 4 -17.88 -43.84 -56.37
CA LEU A 4 -16.77 -44.02 -55.42
C LEU A 4 -17.01 -43.10 -54.20
N PHE A 5 -17.06 -43.66 -52.99
CA PHE A 5 -17.02 -42.89 -51.75
C PHE A 5 -15.57 -42.67 -51.33
N PHE A 6 -15.13 -41.41 -51.29
CA PHE A 6 -13.89 -41.00 -50.64
C PHE A 6 -14.16 -40.76 -49.14
N VAL A 7 -13.50 -41.53 -48.28
CA VAL A 7 -13.47 -41.30 -46.84
C VAL A 7 -12.33 -40.31 -46.56
N LEU A 8 -12.65 -39.06 -46.21
CA LEU A 8 -11.69 -38.13 -45.64
C LEU A 8 -11.51 -38.45 -44.15
N ALA A 9 -10.31 -38.91 -43.78
CA ALA A 9 -9.89 -39.03 -42.40
C ALA A 9 -9.59 -37.63 -41.84
N PHE A 10 -10.43 -37.15 -40.91
CA PHE A 10 -10.12 -35.98 -40.08
C PHE A 10 -9.12 -36.40 -39.00
N LEU A 11 -7.86 -35.98 -39.13
CA LEU A 11 -6.93 -35.95 -38.00
C LEU A 11 -7.33 -34.81 -37.06
N PRO A 12 -7.52 -35.04 -35.76
CA PRO A 12 -7.75 -33.96 -34.81
C PRO A 12 -6.47 -33.13 -34.69
N LEU A 13 -6.54 -31.87 -35.13
CA LEU A 13 -5.52 -30.88 -34.83
C LEU A 13 -5.58 -30.62 -33.32
N MET A 14 -4.66 -31.21 -32.57
CA MET A 14 -4.38 -30.80 -31.18
C MET A 14 -3.90 -29.36 -31.23
N ILE A 15 -4.80 -28.39 -31.07
CA ILE A 15 -4.41 -27.02 -30.74
C ILE A 15 -3.92 -27.09 -29.30
N THR A 16 -2.61 -27.23 -29.12
CA THR A 16 -1.98 -26.93 -27.85
C THR A 16 -2.23 -25.45 -27.60
N ALA A 17 -3.14 -25.12 -26.67
CA ALA A 17 -3.23 -23.75 -26.17
C ALA A 17 -1.84 -23.36 -25.70
N ALA A 18 -1.26 -22.33 -26.32
CA ALA A 18 0.03 -21.82 -25.88
C ALA A 18 -0.14 -21.34 -24.43
N SER A 19 0.69 -21.85 -23.52
CA SER A 19 0.68 -21.38 -22.14
C SER A 19 1.00 -19.89 -22.11
N HIS A 20 0.26 -19.12 -21.31
CA HIS A 20 0.55 -17.70 -21.05
C HIS A 20 1.95 -17.54 -20.46
N ASP A 21 2.63 -16.45 -20.83
CA ASP A 21 3.91 -16.06 -20.24
C ASP A 21 3.63 -15.20 -18.99
N TYR A 22 3.51 -15.87 -17.84
CA TYR A 22 3.26 -15.20 -16.57
C TYR A 22 4.43 -14.31 -16.12
N GLY A 23 5.66 -14.56 -16.58
CA GLY A 23 6.81 -13.73 -16.26
C GLY A 23 6.76 -12.39 -17.01
N GLU A 24 6.37 -12.42 -18.28
CA GLU A 24 6.08 -11.20 -19.05
C GLU A 24 4.93 -10.41 -18.42
N ALA A 25 3.82 -11.07 -18.09
CA ALA A 25 2.67 -10.43 -17.43
C ALA A 25 3.04 -9.80 -16.08
N LEU A 26 3.90 -10.46 -15.27
CA LEU A 26 4.41 -9.92 -14.00
C LEU A 26 5.19 -8.62 -14.23
N SER A 27 6.15 -8.66 -15.16
CA SER A 27 6.98 -7.50 -15.50
C SER A 27 6.15 -6.31 -15.95
N LYS A 28 5.12 -6.55 -16.78
CA LYS A 28 4.18 -5.51 -17.21
C LYS A 28 3.34 -4.98 -16.05
N SER A 29 2.81 -5.84 -15.19
CA SER A 29 2.00 -5.41 -14.04
C SER A 29 2.75 -4.43 -13.12
N ILE A 30 4.07 -4.61 -12.97
CA ILE A 30 4.90 -3.68 -12.18
C ILE A 30 5.06 -2.33 -12.89
N LEU A 31 5.16 -2.30 -14.23
CA LEU A 31 5.20 -1.04 -14.99
C LEU A 31 3.94 -0.21 -14.81
N PHE A 32 2.77 -0.83 -14.58
CA PHE A 32 1.56 -0.07 -14.28
C PHE A 32 1.70 0.75 -13.00
N PHE A 33 2.30 0.20 -11.94
CA PHE A 33 2.55 0.98 -10.72
C PHE A 33 3.48 2.16 -10.98
N GLU A 34 4.53 1.98 -11.80
CA GLU A 34 5.37 3.11 -12.21
C GLU A 34 4.58 4.19 -12.98
N ALA A 35 3.61 3.76 -13.79
CA ALA A 35 2.70 4.64 -14.52
C ALA A 35 1.69 5.36 -13.61
N GLN A 36 1.46 4.90 -12.38
CA GLN A 36 0.56 5.53 -11.39
C GLN A 36 1.29 6.46 -10.41
N ARG A 37 2.63 6.53 -10.43
CA ARG A 37 3.42 7.34 -9.49
C ARG A 37 3.04 8.83 -9.53
N SER A 38 2.73 9.44 -8.39
CA SER A 38 2.63 10.90 -8.22
C SER A 38 3.91 11.42 -7.54
N GLY A 39 4.24 12.70 -7.70
CA GLY A 39 5.45 13.32 -7.15
C GLY A 39 6.62 13.41 -8.13
N TYR A 40 7.83 13.53 -7.59
CA TYR A 40 9.08 13.55 -8.34
C TYR A 40 9.48 12.14 -8.77
N LEU A 41 9.46 11.84 -10.06
CA LEU A 41 9.79 10.53 -10.59
C LEU A 41 11.30 10.25 -10.46
N PRO A 42 11.71 9.00 -10.14
CA PRO A 42 13.12 8.67 -9.99
C PRO A 42 13.80 8.62 -11.36
N ALA A 43 15.13 8.81 -11.39
CA ALA A 43 15.90 8.67 -12.63
C ALA A 43 15.83 7.25 -13.22
N THR A 44 15.50 6.25 -12.39
CA THR A 44 15.30 4.85 -12.77
C THR A 44 13.89 4.53 -13.29
N GLN A 45 12.99 5.53 -13.37
CA GLN A 45 11.64 5.36 -13.92
C GLN A 45 11.71 4.71 -15.31
N ARG A 46 11.01 3.59 -15.53
CA ARG A 46 10.97 2.88 -16.83
C ARG A 46 9.85 3.41 -17.73
N VAL A 47 8.73 3.84 -17.15
CA VAL A 47 7.61 4.45 -17.88
C VAL A 47 7.94 5.89 -18.28
N GLN A 48 8.56 6.04 -19.46
CA GLN A 48 9.15 7.31 -19.89
C GLN A 48 8.15 8.40 -20.26
N TRP A 49 6.92 8.07 -20.60
CA TRP A 49 5.92 9.07 -21.00
C TRP A 49 5.31 9.86 -19.82
N ARG A 50 5.55 9.43 -18.58
CA ARG A 50 5.19 10.15 -17.34
C ARG A 50 6.23 11.21 -16.96
N GLY A 51 5.78 12.29 -16.33
CA GLY A 51 6.60 13.33 -15.74
C GLY A 51 6.25 13.63 -14.27
N ASP A 52 7.02 14.54 -13.68
CA ASP A 52 6.83 15.01 -12.32
C ASP A 52 5.48 15.72 -12.17
N SER A 53 4.70 15.37 -11.15
CA SER A 53 3.34 15.90 -10.95
C SER A 53 2.95 15.93 -9.48
N GLY A 54 1.90 16.69 -9.11
CA GLY A 54 1.46 16.76 -7.70
C GLY A 54 2.50 17.38 -6.75
N LEU A 55 3.37 18.26 -7.25
CA LEU A 55 4.54 18.77 -6.53
C LEU A 55 4.22 19.78 -5.41
N SER A 56 2.94 20.10 -5.23
CA SER A 56 2.45 20.99 -4.17
C SER A 56 1.52 20.29 -3.18
N ASP A 57 1.45 18.95 -3.24
CA ASP A 57 0.61 18.15 -2.34
C ASP A 57 0.93 18.42 -0.87
N GLY A 58 -0.10 18.75 -0.10
CA GLY A 58 0.02 19.04 1.33
C GLY A 58 0.47 20.46 1.67
N LYS A 59 0.97 21.25 0.71
CA LYS A 59 1.50 22.60 0.95
C LYS A 59 0.48 23.54 1.61
N ILE A 60 -0.79 23.47 1.17
CA ILE A 60 -1.90 24.25 1.76
C ILE A 60 -2.13 23.88 3.23
N ASN A 61 -1.88 22.62 3.59
CA ASN A 61 -2.05 22.07 4.93
C ASN A 61 -0.79 22.19 5.80
N GLY A 62 0.31 22.75 5.27
CA GLY A 62 1.58 22.89 6.00
C GLY A 62 2.37 21.59 6.16
N VAL A 63 2.14 20.60 5.29
CA VAL A 63 2.82 19.28 5.29
C VAL A 63 3.38 18.96 3.89
N ASP A 64 4.37 18.08 3.81
CA ASP A 64 4.81 17.50 2.53
C ASP A 64 4.04 16.20 2.28
N LEU A 65 3.17 16.18 1.27
CA LEU A 65 2.46 14.99 0.83
C LEU A 65 2.81 14.62 -0.61
N VAL A 66 3.92 15.11 -1.16
CA VAL A 66 4.38 14.76 -2.51
C VAL A 66 4.82 13.29 -2.54
N GLY A 67 4.37 12.53 -3.54
CA GLY A 67 4.61 11.08 -3.68
C GLY A 67 3.32 10.27 -3.76
N GLY A 68 3.44 8.95 -3.58
CA GLY A 68 2.31 8.02 -3.56
C GLY A 68 1.76 7.70 -4.95
N TYR A 69 0.60 7.07 -4.99
CA TYR A 69 -0.02 6.62 -6.23
C TYR A 69 -1.30 7.39 -6.53
N TYR A 70 -1.51 7.75 -7.80
CA TYR A 70 -2.85 8.04 -8.28
C TYR A 70 -3.67 6.74 -8.28
N ASP A 71 -4.93 6.83 -7.90
CA ASP A 71 -5.76 5.67 -7.57
C ASP A 71 -6.11 4.82 -8.81
N ALA A 72 -6.62 5.47 -9.85
CA ALA A 72 -7.17 4.83 -11.03
C ALA A 72 -6.87 5.64 -12.31
N GLY A 73 -7.89 5.99 -13.10
CA GLY A 73 -7.79 6.86 -14.26
C GLY A 73 -7.62 8.35 -13.94
N ASP A 74 -7.69 8.69 -12.66
CA ASP A 74 -7.74 10.03 -12.09
C ASP A 74 -6.42 10.47 -11.45
N ASN A 75 -6.42 11.67 -10.87
CA ASN A 75 -5.24 12.20 -10.20
C ASN A 75 -5.45 12.40 -8.69
N VAL A 76 -6.48 11.77 -8.11
CA VAL A 76 -6.72 11.78 -6.66
C VAL A 76 -5.89 10.68 -6.01
N LYS A 77 -5.43 10.96 -4.78
CA LYS A 77 -4.74 9.98 -3.94
C LYS A 77 -5.67 9.54 -2.83
N PHE A 78 -6.47 8.50 -3.09
CA PHE A 78 -7.34 7.90 -2.08
C PHE A 78 -6.56 6.94 -1.19
N GLY A 79 -6.49 7.24 0.11
CA GLY A 79 -5.62 6.55 1.06
C GLY A 79 -6.06 5.14 1.39
N LEU A 80 -7.37 4.88 1.51
CA LEU A 80 -7.90 3.55 1.85
C LEU A 80 -7.55 2.50 0.77
N PRO A 81 -7.94 2.69 -0.51
CA PRO A 81 -7.54 1.75 -1.56
C PRO A 81 -6.03 1.71 -1.80
N MET A 82 -5.30 2.83 -1.62
CA MET A 82 -3.83 2.83 -1.73
C MET A 82 -3.16 1.97 -0.65
N ALA A 83 -3.62 2.08 0.60
CA ALA A 83 -3.11 1.24 1.69
C ALA A 83 -3.38 -0.24 1.41
N PHE A 84 -4.58 -0.60 0.95
CA PHE A 84 -4.91 -1.97 0.54
C PHE A 84 -4.01 -2.47 -0.61
N THR A 85 -3.79 -1.65 -1.65
CA THR A 85 -2.84 -1.94 -2.74
C THR A 85 -1.46 -2.29 -2.17
N ILE A 86 -0.94 -1.48 -1.25
CA ILE A 86 0.38 -1.70 -0.64
C ILE A 86 0.40 -2.99 0.18
N THR A 87 -0.64 -3.26 0.98
CA THR A 87 -0.76 -4.52 1.72
C THR A 87 -0.73 -5.72 0.80
N MET A 88 -1.46 -5.69 -0.33
CA MET A 88 -1.51 -6.80 -1.29
C MET A 88 -0.21 -6.98 -2.08
N MET A 89 0.49 -5.89 -2.43
CA MET A 89 1.85 -5.98 -3.00
C MET A 89 2.81 -6.63 -2.01
N CYS A 90 2.75 -6.23 -0.73
CA CYS A 90 3.58 -6.83 0.31
C CYS A 90 3.26 -8.31 0.51
N TRP A 91 1.97 -8.67 0.57
CA TRP A 91 1.56 -10.06 0.72
C TRP A 91 2.05 -10.92 -0.44
N SER A 92 1.96 -10.40 -1.67
CA SER A 92 2.51 -11.03 -2.87
C SER A 92 4.02 -11.29 -2.76
N ILE A 93 4.80 -10.30 -2.32
CA ILE A 93 6.26 -10.44 -2.16
C ILE A 93 6.60 -11.40 -1.01
N ILE A 94 5.85 -11.36 0.10
CA ILE A 94 6.10 -12.21 1.26
C ILE A 94 5.89 -13.69 0.93
N GLU A 95 4.85 -14.02 0.15
CA GLU A 95 4.57 -15.42 -0.21
C GLU A 95 5.40 -15.88 -1.42
N TYR A 96 5.68 -15.00 -2.39
CA TYR A 96 6.20 -15.40 -3.71
C TYR A 96 7.38 -14.57 -4.22
N GLY A 97 8.01 -13.74 -3.39
CA GLY A 97 9.12 -12.87 -3.81
C GLY A 97 10.30 -13.65 -4.41
N GLY A 98 10.57 -14.85 -3.89
CA GLY A 98 11.59 -15.76 -4.44
C GLY A 98 11.26 -16.33 -5.83
N GLN A 99 10.07 -16.08 -6.38
CA GLN A 99 9.62 -16.48 -7.71
C GLN A 99 9.41 -15.28 -8.65
N MET A 100 9.74 -14.07 -8.21
CA MET A 100 9.68 -12.85 -9.02
C MET A 100 11.01 -12.66 -9.77
N ASP A 101 11.35 -13.61 -10.64
CA ASP A 101 12.63 -13.70 -11.37
C ASP A 101 13.03 -12.38 -12.04
N GLY A 102 14.03 -11.69 -11.47
CA GLY A 102 14.53 -10.39 -11.96
C GLY A 102 13.64 -9.17 -11.63
N GLU A 103 12.39 -9.38 -11.25
CA GLU A 103 11.41 -8.31 -10.98
C GLU A 103 11.21 -8.01 -9.49
N LEU A 104 11.73 -8.84 -8.58
CA LEU A 104 11.63 -8.64 -7.12
C LEU A 104 12.07 -7.22 -6.69
N GLY A 105 13.18 -6.73 -7.24
CA GLY A 105 13.67 -5.38 -6.94
C GLY A 105 12.66 -4.29 -7.31
N ASN A 106 12.07 -4.39 -8.51
CA ASN A 106 11.06 -3.43 -8.97
C ASN A 106 9.75 -3.53 -8.16
N ALA A 107 9.36 -4.73 -7.73
CA ALA A 107 8.20 -4.94 -6.86
C ALA A 107 8.44 -4.33 -5.46
N VAL A 108 9.64 -4.50 -4.89
CA VAL A 108 10.04 -3.87 -3.63
C VAL A 108 10.07 -2.34 -3.76
N ASP A 109 10.57 -1.81 -4.87
CA ASP A 109 10.55 -0.37 -5.16
C ASP A 109 9.12 0.19 -5.30
N ALA A 110 8.19 -0.59 -5.85
CA ALA A 110 6.78 -0.23 -5.89
C ALA A 110 6.17 -0.15 -4.47
N VAL A 111 6.44 -1.12 -3.61
CA VAL A 111 6.04 -1.03 -2.19
C VAL A 111 6.68 0.18 -1.51
N LYS A 112 7.97 0.45 -1.76
CA LYS A 112 8.68 1.58 -1.15
C LYS A 112 8.03 2.90 -1.54
N TRP A 113 7.66 3.07 -2.81
CA TRP A 113 7.01 4.29 -3.31
C TRP A 113 5.72 4.63 -2.55
N GLY A 114 4.88 3.62 -2.32
CA GLY A 114 3.66 3.77 -1.54
C GLY A 114 3.93 4.04 -0.07
N THR A 115 4.83 3.28 0.55
CA THR A 115 5.13 3.40 1.99
C THR A 115 5.84 4.70 2.36
N ASP A 116 6.72 5.22 1.51
CA ASP A 116 7.34 6.56 1.69
C ASP A 116 6.25 7.64 1.80
N TYR A 117 5.20 7.55 0.98
CA TYR A 117 4.05 8.44 1.05
C TYR A 117 3.22 8.22 2.32
N LEU A 118 2.95 6.97 2.71
CA LEU A 118 2.20 6.69 3.93
C LEU A 118 2.93 7.18 5.21
N ILE A 119 4.27 7.17 5.22
CA ILE A 119 5.07 7.77 6.30
C ILE A 119 4.83 9.28 6.38
N LYS A 120 4.91 9.97 5.23
CA LYS A 120 4.60 11.41 5.14
C LYS A 120 3.16 11.73 5.56
N ALA A 121 2.22 10.88 5.18
CA ALA A 121 0.81 11.01 5.53
C ALA A 121 0.51 10.80 7.01
N HIS A 122 1.42 10.19 7.78
CA HIS A 122 1.31 9.96 9.22
C HIS A 122 2.34 10.80 10.02
N PRO A 123 2.17 12.14 10.09
CA PRO A 123 3.15 13.03 10.72
C PRO A 123 3.13 12.98 12.26
N GLN A 124 2.06 12.45 12.87
CA GLN A 124 1.89 12.35 14.32
C GLN A 124 1.12 11.06 14.65
N PRO A 125 1.30 10.47 15.84
CA PRO A 125 0.74 9.14 16.18
C PRO A 125 -0.78 8.99 15.97
N TYR A 126 -1.53 10.08 16.07
CA TYR A 126 -2.99 10.10 15.94
C TYR A 126 -3.47 11.01 14.81
N VAL A 127 -2.65 11.23 13.78
CA VAL A 127 -3.02 12.04 12.61
C VAL A 127 -2.61 11.30 11.36
N LEU A 128 -3.58 10.97 10.51
CA LEU A 128 -3.34 10.34 9.21
C LEU A 128 -4.06 11.13 8.10
N TYR A 129 -3.32 11.58 7.11
CA TYR A 129 -3.87 12.15 5.88
C TYR A 129 -4.34 11.02 4.96
N GLY A 130 -5.63 11.00 4.69
CA GLY A 130 -6.30 9.93 3.94
C GLY A 130 -6.64 10.26 2.51
N GLU A 131 -6.56 11.54 2.10
CA GLU A 131 -6.90 11.94 0.74
C GLU A 131 -6.12 13.20 0.34
N VAL A 132 -5.64 13.25 -0.90
CA VAL A 132 -5.10 14.47 -1.53
C VAL A 132 -5.74 14.65 -2.90
N GLY A 133 -6.41 15.79 -3.08
CA GLY A 133 -7.30 16.03 -4.20
C GLY A 133 -8.76 16.04 -3.74
N ASP A 134 -9.63 16.80 -4.42
CA ASP A 134 -11.07 16.65 -4.30
C ASP A 134 -11.60 15.95 -5.56
N GLY A 135 -12.20 14.79 -5.40
CA GLY A 135 -12.67 13.98 -6.53
C GLY A 135 -13.66 14.72 -7.44
N ASN A 136 -14.52 15.61 -6.92
CA ASN A 136 -15.49 16.30 -7.78
C ASN A 136 -14.77 17.26 -8.74
N THR A 137 -13.81 18.05 -8.23
CA THR A 137 -13.02 18.98 -9.05
C THR A 137 -12.02 18.26 -9.94
N ASP A 138 -11.41 17.17 -9.48
CA ASP A 138 -10.50 16.36 -10.29
C ASP A 138 -11.23 15.67 -11.45
N HIS A 139 -12.43 15.14 -11.20
CA HIS A 139 -13.26 14.45 -12.21
C HIS A 139 -14.03 15.42 -13.11
N TYR A 140 -14.09 16.71 -12.76
CA TYR A 140 -14.57 17.75 -13.67
C TYR A 140 -13.58 18.04 -14.82
N CYS A 141 -12.32 17.63 -14.66
CA CYS A 141 -11.21 17.89 -15.58
C CYS A 141 -10.63 16.60 -16.18
N TRP A 142 -10.31 16.66 -17.47
CA TRP A 142 -9.52 15.62 -18.14
C TRP A 142 -8.15 16.20 -18.47
N GLN A 143 -7.22 16.16 -17.52
CA GLN A 143 -5.89 16.75 -17.66
C GLN A 143 -4.81 15.73 -17.35
N ARG A 144 -3.63 15.93 -17.95
CA ARG A 144 -2.42 15.23 -17.55
C ARG A 144 -2.13 15.53 -16.08
N PRO A 145 -1.56 14.58 -15.31
CA PRO A 145 -1.11 14.83 -13.96
C PRO A 145 -0.17 16.05 -13.86
N GLU A 146 0.68 16.26 -14.87
CA GLU A 146 1.66 17.34 -14.94
C GLU A 146 1.02 18.72 -15.16
N ASP A 147 -0.20 18.78 -15.71
CA ASP A 147 -0.95 20.01 -16.02
C ASP A 147 -2.08 20.31 -15.01
N MET A 148 -2.15 19.57 -13.91
CA MET A 148 -3.26 19.72 -12.95
C MET A 148 -3.39 21.15 -12.43
N THR A 149 -4.60 21.70 -12.57
CA THR A 149 -5.00 22.99 -11.98
C THR A 149 -6.11 22.85 -10.94
N THR A 150 -6.51 21.61 -10.63
CA THR A 150 -7.60 21.28 -9.70
C THR A 150 -7.16 21.43 -8.25
N SER A 151 -8.13 21.49 -7.32
CA SER A 151 -7.81 21.57 -5.90
C SER A 151 -7.08 20.30 -5.46
N ARG A 152 -5.91 20.47 -4.83
CA ARG A 152 -5.13 19.39 -4.20
C ARG A 152 -5.10 19.53 -2.67
N ALA A 153 -6.23 19.96 -2.11
CA ALA A 153 -6.42 19.99 -0.66
C ALA A 153 -6.22 18.59 -0.07
N ALA A 154 -5.59 18.52 1.10
CA ALA A 154 -5.40 17.27 1.82
C ALA A 154 -6.39 17.14 2.98
N TYR A 155 -6.94 15.95 3.13
CA TYR A 155 -7.93 15.60 4.16
C TYR A 155 -7.36 14.53 5.08
N LYS A 156 -7.75 14.57 6.34
CA LYS A 156 -7.16 13.76 7.39
C LYS A 156 -8.21 13.22 8.36
N ILE A 157 -7.82 12.19 9.07
CA ILE A 157 -8.47 11.69 10.27
C ILE A 157 -7.62 12.00 11.50
N ASP A 158 -8.27 12.24 12.63
CA ASP A 158 -7.68 12.56 13.93
C ASP A 158 -8.62 12.10 15.08
N PRO A 159 -8.28 12.29 16.38
CA PRO A 159 -9.13 11.84 17.48
C PRO A 159 -10.55 12.44 17.50
N SER A 160 -10.74 13.62 16.90
CA SER A 160 -12.05 14.26 16.79
C SER A 160 -12.83 13.85 15.54
N HIS A 161 -12.12 13.36 14.53
CA HIS A 161 -12.67 12.87 13.27
C HIS A 161 -12.00 11.52 12.93
N PRO A 162 -12.39 10.42 13.60
CA PRO A 162 -11.72 9.13 13.50
C PRO A 162 -11.91 8.43 12.15
N GLY A 163 -11.10 7.40 11.89
CA GLY A 163 -11.20 6.54 10.71
C GLY A 163 -10.41 5.25 10.90
N SER A 164 -10.99 4.32 11.64
CA SER A 164 -10.39 3.04 12.05
C SER A 164 -10.12 2.10 10.88
N ASP A 165 -10.98 2.12 9.86
CA ASP A 165 -10.81 1.44 8.59
C ASP A 165 -9.53 1.92 7.87
N LEU A 166 -9.43 3.22 7.60
CA LEU A 166 -8.27 3.82 6.96
C LEU A 166 -6.98 3.63 7.78
N ALA A 167 -7.03 3.91 9.09
CA ALA A 167 -5.86 3.76 9.96
C ALA A 167 -5.47 2.28 10.14
N GLY A 168 -6.44 1.36 10.22
CA GLY A 168 -6.23 -0.07 10.33
C GLY A 168 -5.62 -0.69 9.06
N GLU A 169 -6.12 -0.32 7.88
CA GLU A 169 -5.51 -0.76 6.61
C GLU A 169 -4.11 -0.16 6.42
N THR A 170 -3.89 1.09 6.82
CA THR A 170 -2.55 1.70 6.75
C THR A 170 -1.59 1.01 7.74
N ALA A 171 -2.06 0.62 8.93
CA ALA A 171 -1.29 -0.18 9.86
C ALA A 171 -0.93 -1.55 9.28
N ALA A 172 -1.87 -2.23 8.61
CA ALA A 172 -1.64 -3.48 7.91
C ALA A 172 -0.58 -3.34 6.81
N ALA A 173 -0.69 -2.30 5.97
CA ALA A 173 0.27 -2.01 4.90
C ALA A 173 1.69 -1.81 5.45
N MET A 174 1.83 -1.00 6.50
CA MET A 174 3.12 -0.73 7.15
C MET A 174 3.70 -1.97 7.82
N ALA A 175 2.88 -2.77 8.51
CA ALA A 175 3.30 -4.01 9.13
C ALA A 175 3.76 -5.04 8.08
N ALA A 176 3.00 -5.23 7.01
CA ALA A 176 3.36 -6.11 5.90
C ALA A 176 4.66 -5.63 5.21
N ALA A 177 4.77 -4.34 4.92
CA ALA A 177 5.98 -3.77 4.32
C ALA A 177 7.21 -3.94 5.23
N SER A 178 7.05 -3.84 6.56
CA SER A 178 8.16 -4.07 7.48
C SER A 178 8.76 -5.48 7.34
N ILE A 179 7.95 -6.48 6.96
CA ILE A 179 8.44 -7.85 6.68
C ILE A 179 9.25 -7.84 5.38
N VAL A 180 8.72 -7.23 4.32
CA VAL A 180 9.40 -7.12 3.02
C VAL A 180 10.77 -6.47 3.18
N PHE A 181 10.87 -5.32 3.86
CA PHE A 181 12.13 -4.60 4.02
C PHE A 181 13.05 -5.15 5.09
N ARG A 182 12.65 -6.17 5.86
CA ARG A 182 13.41 -6.64 7.03
C ARG A 182 14.86 -6.99 6.71
N ARG A 183 15.09 -7.65 5.57
CA ARG A 183 16.44 -8.05 5.12
C ARG A 183 17.10 -7.02 4.22
N TYR A 184 16.31 -6.28 3.42
CA TYR A 184 16.82 -5.30 2.46
C TYR A 184 17.21 -3.96 3.11
N ASN A 185 16.44 -3.51 4.11
CA ASN A 185 16.66 -2.26 4.83
C ASN A 185 16.07 -2.34 6.25
N PRO A 186 16.81 -2.90 7.23
CA PRO A 186 16.33 -3.10 8.60
C PRO A 186 15.91 -1.80 9.31
N SER A 187 16.57 -0.68 9.02
CA SER A 187 16.21 0.63 9.61
C SER A 187 14.85 1.10 9.11
N TYR A 188 14.60 1.00 7.81
CA TYR A 188 13.31 1.34 7.22
C TYR A 188 12.21 0.37 7.69
N SER A 189 12.51 -0.92 7.79
CA SER A 189 11.61 -1.91 8.41
C SER A 189 11.17 -1.51 9.82
N ALA A 190 12.10 -1.07 10.68
CA ALA A 190 11.79 -0.61 12.03
C ALA A 190 10.96 0.69 12.05
N GLU A 191 11.22 1.61 11.13
CA GLU A 191 10.42 2.82 10.95
C GLU A 191 8.97 2.51 10.54
N LEU A 192 8.79 1.64 9.54
CA LEU A 192 7.48 1.16 9.11
C LEU A 192 6.73 0.52 10.28
N LEU A 193 7.39 -0.33 11.05
CA LEU A 193 6.76 -1.01 12.17
C LEU A 193 6.34 -0.03 13.29
N LYS A 194 7.14 1.01 13.55
CA LYS A 194 6.76 2.10 14.46
C LYS A 194 5.49 2.80 14.00
N HIS A 195 5.38 3.12 12.70
CA HIS A 195 4.16 3.70 12.14
C HIS A 195 2.98 2.74 12.26
N ALA A 196 3.17 1.45 11.98
CA ALA A 196 2.14 0.42 12.08
C ALA A 196 1.55 0.32 13.50
N TYR A 197 2.40 0.31 14.53
CA TYR A 197 1.96 0.28 15.92
C TYR A 197 1.12 1.50 16.31
N GLN A 198 1.59 2.69 15.92
CA GLN A 198 0.90 3.95 16.23
C GLN A 198 -0.46 4.04 15.53
N LEU A 199 -0.52 3.67 14.24
CA LEU A 199 -1.75 3.68 13.46
C LEU A 199 -2.77 2.65 13.95
N PHE A 200 -2.31 1.49 14.39
CA PHE A 200 -3.21 0.50 15.00
C PHE A 200 -3.77 0.99 16.33
N ASP A 201 -2.93 1.53 17.22
CA ASP A 201 -3.40 2.15 18.48
C ASP A 201 -4.40 3.28 18.19
N PHE A 202 -4.13 4.10 17.18
CA PHE A 202 -5.05 5.15 16.73
C PHE A 202 -6.40 4.57 16.29
N ALA A 203 -6.37 3.57 15.41
CA ALA A 203 -7.55 2.93 14.83
C ALA A 203 -8.45 2.29 15.90
N ASP A 204 -7.86 1.55 16.84
CA ASP A 204 -8.60 0.81 17.85
C ASP A 204 -9.16 1.72 18.96
N LYS A 205 -8.39 2.74 19.35
CA LYS A 205 -8.73 3.66 20.44
C LYS A 205 -9.78 4.68 20.06
N TYR A 206 -9.75 5.20 18.83
CA TYR A 206 -10.69 6.20 18.33
C TYR A 206 -11.52 5.61 17.19
N ARG A 207 -12.61 4.93 17.56
CA ARG A 207 -13.39 4.14 16.61
C ARG A 207 -14.33 4.98 15.76
N GLY A 208 -14.26 4.80 14.44
CA GLY A 208 -15.16 5.43 13.49
C GLY A 208 -14.83 5.08 12.04
N LYS A 209 -15.78 5.29 11.13
CA LYS A 209 -15.55 5.12 9.68
C LYS A 209 -14.85 6.36 9.13
N TYR A 210 -13.79 6.20 8.34
CA TYR A 210 -13.03 7.35 7.84
C TYR A 210 -13.88 8.25 6.93
N ASP A 211 -14.85 7.69 6.21
CA ASP A 211 -15.72 8.40 5.28
C ASP A 211 -16.76 9.28 6.01
N SER A 212 -16.90 9.12 7.32
CA SER A 212 -17.66 10.05 8.18
C SER A 212 -16.85 11.29 8.54
N SER A 213 -15.52 11.19 8.45
CA SER A 213 -14.55 12.23 8.76
C SER A 213 -14.06 12.94 7.50
N ILE A 214 -13.68 12.17 6.47
CA ILE A 214 -13.34 12.62 5.11
C ILE A 214 -14.57 12.39 4.23
N THR A 215 -15.59 13.24 4.41
CA THR A 215 -16.91 13.05 3.79
C THR A 215 -16.90 13.12 2.26
N ILE A 216 -15.90 13.77 1.66
CA ILE A 216 -15.76 13.83 0.21
C ILE A 216 -15.47 12.45 -0.41
N ALA A 217 -14.88 11.52 0.36
CA ALA A 217 -14.57 10.17 -0.09
C ALA A 217 -15.82 9.31 -0.28
N GLN A 218 -16.96 9.67 0.33
CA GLN A 218 -18.21 8.88 0.32
C GLN A 218 -18.77 8.62 -1.09
N LYS A 219 -18.42 9.46 -2.07
CA LYS A 219 -18.85 9.28 -3.48
C LYS A 219 -17.97 8.32 -4.26
N TYR A 220 -16.81 7.94 -3.70
CA TYR A 220 -15.76 7.18 -4.38
C TYR A 220 -15.48 5.89 -3.61
N TYR A 221 -14.91 6.01 -2.42
CA TYR A 221 -14.44 4.90 -1.59
C TYR A 221 -15.16 4.88 -0.24
N ARG A 222 -16.48 4.70 -0.28
CA ARG A 222 -17.29 4.62 0.93
C ARG A 222 -16.89 3.42 1.80
N SER A 223 -16.84 3.61 3.12
CA SER A 223 -16.65 2.52 4.08
C SER A 223 -17.97 1.76 4.30
N VAL A 224 -18.23 0.78 3.44
CA VAL A 224 -19.51 0.05 3.45
C VAL A 224 -19.48 -1.04 4.52
N SER A 225 -18.43 -1.87 4.52
CA SER A 225 -18.16 -2.92 5.51
C SER A 225 -18.07 -2.38 6.95
N GLY A 226 -17.59 -1.16 7.11
CA GLY A 226 -17.27 -0.57 8.40
C GLY A 226 -15.76 -0.56 8.63
N TYR A 227 -15.34 -0.86 9.87
CA TYR A 227 -13.92 -0.85 10.25
C TYR A 227 -13.50 -2.09 11.05
N ALA A 228 -14.44 -2.99 11.33
CA ALA A 228 -14.21 -4.10 12.26
C ALA A 228 -13.25 -5.13 11.66
N ASP A 229 -13.35 -5.36 10.36
CA ASP A 229 -12.47 -6.22 9.61
C ASP A 229 -11.07 -5.64 9.46
N GLU A 230 -10.89 -4.32 9.32
CA GLU A 230 -9.58 -3.67 9.28
C GLU A 230 -8.86 -3.71 10.63
N LEU A 231 -9.58 -3.66 11.75
CA LEU A 231 -9.00 -3.87 13.07
C LEU A 231 -8.46 -5.30 13.21
N LEU A 232 -9.22 -6.30 12.78
CA LEU A 232 -8.74 -7.69 12.78
C LEU A 232 -7.59 -7.89 11.78
N TRP A 233 -7.68 -7.28 10.60
CA TRP A 233 -6.67 -7.34 9.54
C TRP A 233 -5.34 -6.71 9.96
N GLY A 234 -5.37 -5.50 10.52
CA GLY A 234 -4.20 -4.82 11.09
C GLY A 234 -3.55 -5.63 12.20
N ALA A 235 -4.36 -6.22 13.10
CA ALA A 235 -3.85 -7.10 14.15
C ALA A 235 -3.17 -8.36 13.57
N ALA A 236 -3.75 -9.00 12.55
CA ALA A 236 -3.15 -10.16 11.92
C ALA A 236 -1.79 -9.85 11.26
N TRP A 237 -1.68 -8.71 10.57
CA TRP A 237 -0.41 -8.29 9.98
C TRP A 237 0.63 -7.90 11.02
N LEU A 238 0.24 -7.21 12.09
CA LEU A 238 1.12 -6.87 13.20
C LEU A 238 1.62 -8.13 13.91
N TYR A 239 0.75 -9.11 14.17
CA TYR A 239 1.17 -10.41 14.70
C TYR A 239 2.16 -11.10 13.74
N LYS A 240 1.84 -11.17 12.44
CA LYS A 240 2.74 -11.78 11.44
C LYS A 240 4.10 -11.10 11.38
N ALA A 241 4.14 -9.77 11.51
CA ALA A 241 5.38 -9.00 11.48
C ALA A 241 6.21 -9.16 12.76
N THR A 242 5.58 -9.26 13.93
CA THR A 242 6.26 -9.02 15.22
C THR A 242 6.32 -10.25 16.11
N ASN A 243 5.41 -11.21 15.92
CA ASN A 243 5.14 -12.30 16.83
C ASN A 243 4.80 -11.81 18.26
N ASP A 244 4.28 -10.58 18.39
CA ASP A 244 3.82 -10.01 19.66
C ASP A 244 2.45 -10.59 20.03
N GLU A 245 2.40 -11.25 21.18
CA GLU A 245 1.22 -11.93 21.72
C GLU A 245 0.03 -10.99 21.92
N TYR A 246 0.23 -9.67 22.09
CA TYR A 246 -0.87 -8.71 22.18
C TYR A 246 -1.80 -8.80 20.96
N TYR A 247 -1.24 -8.93 19.76
CA TYR A 247 -2.03 -9.01 18.53
C TYR A 247 -2.68 -10.38 18.34
N LEU A 248 -2.04 -11.45 18.82
CA LEU A 248 -2.65 -12.78 18.86
C LEU A 248 -3.86 -12.80 19.81
N ASP A 249 -3.69 -12.24 21.01
CA ASP A 249 -4.75 -12.02 22.00
C ASP A 249 -5.87 -11.15 21.40
N TYR A 250 -5.55 -10.11 20.63
CA TYR A 250 -6.54 -9.25 19.98
C TYR A 250 -7.43 -10.06 19.02
N LEU A 251 -6.83 -10.88 18.14
CA LEU A 251 -7.57 -11.74 17.20
C LEU A 251 -8.44 -12.76 17.94
N GLY A 252 -7.88 -13.40 18.96
CA GLY A 252 -8.58 -14.42 19.74
C GLY A 252 -9.75 -13.88 20.57
N ASN A 253 -9.58 -12.72 21.19
CA ASN A 253 -10.58 -12.13 22.08
C ASN A 253 -11.65 -11.34 21.33
N ASN A 254 -11.31 -10.71 20.21
CA ASN A 254 -12.23 -9.84 19.47
C ASN A 254 -12.83 -10.49 18.23
N GLY A 255 -12.41 -11.71 17.86
CA GLY A 255 -12.81 -12.32 16.58
C GLY A 255 -14.32 -12.49 16.41
N ASP A 256 -15.06 -12.77 17.49
CA ASP A 256 -16.52 -12.85 17.41
C ASP A 256 -17.17 -11.46 17.40
N ALA A 257 -16.78 -10.58 18.33
CA ALA A 257 -17.33 -9.24 18.48
C ALA A 257 -17.10 -8.33 17.26
N LEU A 258 -15.97 -8.51 16.56
CA LEU A 258 -15.63 -7.82 15.32
C LEU A 258 -16.02 -8.64 14.07
N GLY A 259 -16.70 -9.78 14.25
CA GLY A 259 -17.30 -10.55 13.17
C GLY A 259 -16.35 -11.43 12.35
N GLY A 260 -15.07 -11.48 12.68
CA GLY A 260 -14.06 -12.35 12.06
C GLY A 260 -14.40 -13.83 12.07
N THR A 261 -15.03 -14.33 13.13
CA THR A 261 -15.51 -15.72 13.24
C THR A 261 -16.97 -15.91 12.82
N GLY A 262 -17.69 -14.82 12.55
CA GLY A 262 -19.12 -14.83 12.24
C GLY A 262 -19.41 -14.70 10.74
N TRP A 263 -18.87 -13.65 10.11
CA TRP A 263 -19.17 -13.29 8.73
C TRP A 263 -18.55 -14.27 7.72
N ALA A 264 -19.41 -14.89 6.93
CA ALA A 264 -19.04 -15.73 5.79
C ALA A 264 -19.22 -14.90 4.52
N MET A 265 -18.13 -14.42 3.94
CA MET A 265 -18.16 -13.51 2.78
C MET A 265 -17.85 -14.25 1.49
N THR A 266 -18.31 -13.68 0.36
CA THR A 266 -17.99 -14.15 -0.99
C THR A 266 -17.24 -13.07 -1.81
N GLU A 267 -16.79 -12.02 -1.14
CA GLU A 267 -16.03 -10.91 -1.71
C GLU A 267 -14.86 -10.51 -0.81
N PHE A 268 -13.76 -10.09 -1.43
CA PHE A 268 -12.56 -9.57 -0.78
C PHE A 268 -12.05 -8.39 -1.62
N GLY A 269 -11.66 -7.30 -0.99
CA GLY A 269 -11.20 -6.10 -1.72
C GLY A 269 -10.82 -4.96 -0.79
N TRP A 270 -10.70 -3.76 -1.36
CA TRP A 270 -10.26 -2.58 -0.62
C TRP A 270 -11.22 -2.12 0.48
N ASP A 271 -12.50 -2.56 0.47
CA ASP A 271 -13.50 -2.28 1.51
C ASP A 271 -13.63 -3.45 2.50
N VAL A 272 -13.71 -4.70 2.02
CA VAL A 272 -13.99 -5.89 2.86
C VAL A 272 -12.74 -6.77 3.03
N LYS A 273 -12.28 -6.96 4.28
CA LYS A 273 -11.03 -7.68 4.63
C LYS A 273 -11.29 -9.03 5.29
N TYR A 274 -12.54 -9.38 5.60
CA TYR A 274 -12.88 -10.62 6.30
C TYR A 274 -12.24 -11.88 5.68
N PRO A 275 -12.36 -12.19 4.37
CA PRO A 275 -11.69 -13.36 3.81
C PRO A 275 -10.17 -13.32 3.91
N GLY A 276 -9.57 -12.12 3.82
CA GLY A 276 -8.13 -11.92 3.97
C GLY A 276 -7.65 -12.25 5.38
N VAL A 277 -8.27 -11.66 6.41
CA VAL A 277 -7.90 -11.95 7.81
C VAL A 277 -8.18 -13.41 8.18
N GLN A 278 -9.30 -13.98 7.72
CA GLN A 278 -9.64 -15.39 7.94
C GLN A 278 -8.59 -16.31 7.31
N THR A 279 -8.11 -15.98 6.11
CA THR A 279 -7.03 -16.71 5.43
C THR A 279 -5.70 -16.63 6.19
N LEU A 280 -5.32 -15.45 6.70
CA LEU A 280 -4.10 -15.29 7.50
C LEU A 280 -4.18 -16.01 8.86
N VAL A 281 -5.31 -15.92 9.55
CA VAL A 281 -5.50 -16.59 10.84
C VAL A 281 -5.53 -18.11 10.68
N ALA A 282 -6.13 -18.62 9.60
CA ALA A 282 -6.06 -20.03 9.24
C ALA A 282 -4.61 -20.48 9.01
N LYS A 283 -3.76 -19.66 8.37
CA LYS A 283 -2.32 -19.93 8.24
C LYS A 283 -1.65 -20.06 9.61
N PHE A 284 -1.94 -19.16 10.56
CA PHE A 284 -1.38 -19.22 11.92
C PHE A 284 -1.79 -20.52 12.62
N LEU A 285 -3.06 -20.92 12.51
CA LEU A 285 -3.57 -22.18 13.06
C LEU A 285 -2.84 -23.39 12.45
N MET A 286 -2.74 -23.46 11.11
CA MET A 286 -2.06 -24.55 10.41
C MET A 286 -0.56 -24.62 10.74
N ALA A 287 0.06 -23.49 11.04
CA ALA A 287 1.45 -23.42 11.51
C ALA A 287 1.62 -23.74 13.01
N GLY A 288 0.54 -24.13 13.71
CA GLY A 288 0.58 -24.46 15.14
C GLY A 288 0.65 -23.24 16.07
N LYS A 289 0.41 -22.03 15.56
CA LYS A 289 0.48 -20.76 16.30
C LYS A 289 -0.85 -20.30 16.91
N GLY A 290 -1.88 -21.16 16.92
CA GLY A 290 -3.17 -20.83 17.53
C GLY A 290 -3.15 -20.76 19.06
N GLY A 291 -2.22 -21.47 19.72
CA GLY A 291 -2.10 -21.48 21.18
C GLY A 291 -3.43 -21.75 21.90
N LYS A 292 -3.74 -20.96 22.94
CA LYS A 292 -5.01 -21.02 23.67
C LYS A 292 -6.25 -20.62 22.82
N TYR A 293 -6.03 -19.96 21.68
CA TYR A 293 -7.09 -19.50 20.77
C TYR A 293 -7.35 -20.44 19.60
N ALA A 294 -6.74 -21.63 19.57
CA ALA A 294 -6.98 -22.61 18.50
C ALA A 294 -8.48 -22.82 18.20
N PRO A 295 -9.40 -22.97 19.19
CA PRO A 295 -10.83 -23.11 18.90
C PRO A 295 -11.48 -21.89 18.24
N VAL A 296 -10.97 -20.68 18.51
CA VAL A 296 -11.44 -19.45 17.85
C VAL A 296 -10.89 -19.40 16.42
N PHE A 297 -9.63 -19.79 16.23
CA PHE A 297 -8.99 -19.78 14.92
C PHE A 297 -9.51 -20.87 14.00
N GLU A 298 -10.02 -21.98 14.54
CA GLU A 298 -10.77 -22.98 13.78
C GLU A 298 -12.00 -22.35 13.13
N LYS A 299 -12.72 -21.47 13.84
CA LYS A 299 -13.85 -20.73 13.25
C LYS A 299 -13.41 -19.75 12.17
N TYR A 300 -12.25 -19.08 12.34
CA TYR A 300 -11.68 -18.28 11.24
C TYR A 300 -11.37 -19.15 10.03
N GLN A 301 -10.77 -20.33 10.23
CA GLN A 301 -10.50 -21.29 9.17
C GLN A 301 -11.78 -21.73 8.47
N GLU A 302 -12.86 -22.03 9.20
CA GLU A 302 -14.16 -22.36 8.60
C GLU A 302 -14.67 -21.25 7.65
N LYS A 303 -14.47 -19.98 7.99
CA LYS A 303 -14.86 -18.86 7.13
C LYS A 303 -13.93 -18.67 5.93
N ALA A 304 -12.62 -18.91 6.11
CA ALA A 304 -11.69 -18.95 4.98
C ALA A 304 -12.07 -20.06 3.99
N GLU A 305 -12.35 -21.26 4.49
CA GLU A 305 -12.78 -22.40 3.66
C GLU A 305 -14.13 -22.14 2.99
N PHE A 306 -15.08 -21.48 3.66
CA PHE A 306 -16.31 -21.01 3.04
C PHE A 306 -16.03 -20.14 1.81
N PHE A 307 -15.14 -19.16 1.92
CA PHE A 307 -14.77 -18.29 0.79
C PHE A 307 -14.14 -19.09 -0.37
N MET A 308 -13.20 -20.00 -0.08
CA MET A 308 -12.57 -20.84 -1.11
C MET A 308 -13.58 -21.76 -1.79
N CYS A 309 -14.46 -22.39 -1.02
CA CYS A 309 -15.53 -23.23 -1.54
C CYS A 309 -16.52 -22.43 -2.40
N SER A 310 -16.83 -21.20 -1.99
CA SER A 310 -17.66 -20.26 -2.74
C SER A 310 -17.06 -19.94 -4.11
N CYS A 311 -15.75 -19.67 -4.14
CA CYS A 311 -14.99 -19.44 -5.38
C CYS A 311 -15.03 -20.66 -6.31
N LEU A 312 -14.89 -21.87 -5.77
CA LEU A 312 -14.95 -23.12 -6.56
C LEU A 312 -16.35 -23.48 -7.06
N GLY A 313 -17.41 -22.81 -6.58
CA GLY A 313 -18.79 -23.22 -6.86
C GLY A 313 -19.20 -24.49 -6.11
N LYS A 314 -18.54 -24.79 -4.98
CA LYS A 314 -18.72 -26.00 -4.17
C LYS A 314 -19.20 -25.70 -2.74
N GLY A 315 -19.43 -24.42 -2.43
CA GLY A 315 -19.97 -23.96 -1.16
C GLY A 315 -21.49 -23.97 -1.11
N SER A 316 -22.03 -23.64 0.06
CA SER A 316 -23.47 -23.43 0.29
C SER A 316 -23.99 -22.13 -0.34
N LEU A 317 -23.12 -21.13 -0.46
CA LEU A 317 -23.33 -19.91 -1.23
C LEU A 317 -22.10 -19.69 -2.11
N ASN A 318 -22.31 -19.58 -3.41
CA ASN A 318 -21.23 -19.51 -4.40
C ASN A 318 -21.10 -18.11 -4.99
N ALA A 319 -19.86 -17.71 -5.28
CA ALA A 319 -19.58 -16.51 -6.04
C ALA A 319 -20.23 -16.63 -7.41
N GLN A 320 -20.88 -15.55 -7.85
CA GLN A 320 -21.45 -15.49 -9.19
C GLN A 320 -20.32 -15.50 -10.22
N LYS A 321 -20.58 -16.14 -11.37
CA LYS A 321 -19.65 -16.21 -12.49
C LYS A 321 -20.35 -15.86 -13.79
N THR A 322 -19.61 -15.28 -14.72
CA THR A 322 -20.05 -15.13 -16.11
C THR A 322 -20.23 -16.50 -16.78
N PRO A 323 -20.93 -16.59 -17.93
CA PRO A 323 -21.03 -17.84 -18.70
C PRO A 323 -19.68 -18.51 -18.99
N ALA A 324 -18.61 -17.75 -19.22
CA ALA A 324 -17.27 -18.28 -19.44
C ALA A 324 -16.43 -18.47 -18.16
N GLY A 325 -17.01 -18.28 -16.97
CA GLY A 325 -16.43 -18.72 -15.71
C GLY A 325 -15.58 -17.69 -14.95
N LEU A 326 -15.57 -16.42 -15.38
CA LEU A 326 -14.97 -15.32 -14.62
C LEU A 326 -15.83 -15.00 -13.40
N ILE A 327 -15.24 -14.80 -12.21
CA ILE A 327 -15.98 -14.27 -11.05
C ILE A 327 -16.61 -12.93 -11.43
N PHE A 328 -17.91 -12.77 -11.17
CA PHE A 328 -18.64 -11.54 -11.44
C PHE A 328 -19.42 -11.07 -10.22
N ARG A 329 -18.97 -9.97 -9.61
CA ARG A 329 -19.58 -9.41 -8.40
C ARG A 329 -20.41 -8.16 -8.68
N GLN A 330 -19.91 -7.28 -9.54
CA GLN A 330 -20.54 -6.00 -9.86
C GLN A 330 -20.07 -5.47 -11.22
N ARG A 331 -20.74 -4.43 -11.73
CA ARG A 331 -20.44 -3.85 -13.05
C ARG A 331 -19.16 -3.02 -13.06
N TRP A 332 -19.03 -2.09 -12.11
CA TRP A 332 -17.88 -1.20 -12.05
C TRP A 332 -16.67 -1.93 -11.47
N ASN A 333 -15.60 -2.02 -12.26
CA ASN A 333 -14.29 -2.51 -11.85
C ASN A 333 -14.36 -3.88 -11.15
N ASN A 334 -15.00 -4.83 -11.83
CA ASN A 334 -15.16 -6.19 -11.35
C ASN A 334 -13.82 -6.91 -11.11
N MET A 335 -12.78 -6.56 -11.88
CA MET A 335 -11.47 -7.20 -11.81
C MET A 335 -10.79 -7.12 -10.44
N GLN A 336 -11.16 -6.17 -9.57
CA GLN A 336 -10.68 -6.18 -8.19
C GLN A 336 -11.04 -7.47 -7.45
N PHE A 337 -12.27 -7.97 -7.63
CA PHE A 337 -12.78 -9.16 -6.94
C PHE A 337 -12.21 -10.43 -7.56
N VAL A 338 -11.99 -10.42 -8.88
CA VAL A 338 -11.35 -11.52 -9.61
C VAL A 338 -9.92 -11.71 -9.09
N THR A 339 -9.12 -10.64 -9.10
CA THR A 339 -7.70 -10.70 -8.76
C THR A 339 -7.47 -10.97 -7.28
N SER A 340 -8.24 -10.32 -6.39
CA SER A 340 -8.14 -10.53 -4.95
C SER A 340 -8.58 -11.94 -4.52
N ALA A 341 -9.68 -12.47 -5.06
CA ALA A 341 -10.15 -13.83 -4.76
C ALA A 341 -9.19 -14.89 -5.32
N SER A 342 -8.66 -14.67 -6.52
CA SER A 342 -7.66 -15.57 -7.13
C SER A 342 -6.38 -15.59 -6.31
N PHE A 343 -5.96 -14.45 -5.75
CA PHE A 343 -4.81 -14.40 -4.85
C PHE A 343 -5.05 -15.22 -3.58
N LEU A 344 -6.20 -15.04 -2.93
CA LEU A 344 -6.56 -15.82 -1.74
C LEU A 344 -6.61 -17.33 -2.04
N ALA A 345 -7.22 -17.73 -3.16
CA ALA A 345 -7.24 -19.11 -3.61
C ALA A 345 -5.82 -19.68 -3.84
N THR A 346 -4.92 -18.88 -4.42
CA THR A 346 -3.52 -19.27 -4.65
C THR A 346 -2.79 -19.51 -3.32
N VAL A 347 -2.78 -18.52 -2.41
CA VAL A 347 -2.06 -18.67 -1.14
C VAL A 347 -2.65 -19.78 -0.26
N TYR A 348 -3.97 -19.93 -0.25
CA TYR A 348 -4.62 -20.95 0.55
C TYR A 348 -4.38 -22.36 0.02
N SER A 349 -4.28 -22.52 -1.30
CA SER A 349 -3.83 -23.77 -1.93
C SER A 349 -2.45 -24.16 -1.42
N ASP A 350 -1.50 -23.24 -1.40
CA ASP A 350 -0.15 -23.53 -0.91
C ASP A 350 -0.11 -23.75 0.61
N TYR A 351 -0.98 -23.10 1.39
CA TYR A 351 -1.10 -23.37 2.83
C TYR A 351 -1.62 -24.79 3.10
N LEU A 352 -2.68 -25.22 2.40
CA LEU A 352 -3.22 -26.56 2.50
C LEU A 352 -2.19 -27.61 2.06
N THR A 353 -1.47 -27.35 0.96
CA THR A 353 -0.38 -28.21 0.47
C THR A 353 0.71 -28.37 1.53
N SER A 354 1.16 -27.26 2.11
CA SER A 354 2.17 -27.23 3.16
C SER A 354 1.70 -27.93 4.45
N ALA A 355 0.41 -27.88 4.75
CA ALA A 355 -0.21 -28.56 5.89
C ALA A 355 -0.51 -30.05 5.64
N GLY A 356 -0.38 -30.55 4.40
CA GLY A 356 -0.85 -31.88 4.02
C GLY A 356 -2.38 -32.05 4.15
N LYS A 357 -3.13 -30.96 3.97
CA LYS A 357 -4.60 -30.92 4.10
C LYS A 357 -5.28 -30.76 2.74
N SER A 358 -6.58 -31.06 2.72
CA SER A 358 -7.50 -30.79 1.59
C SER A 358 -8.55 -29.77 2.01
N LEU A 359 -9.17 -29.12 1.03
CA LEU A 359 -10.28 -28.20 1.26
C LEU A 359 -11.58 -28.99 1.45
N SER A 360 -12.28 -28.78 2.56
CA SER A 360 -13.57 -29.41 2.83
C SER A 360 -14.71 -28.45 2.50
N CYS A 361 -15.55 -28.81 1.53
CA CYS A 361 -16.70 -28.02 1.11
C CYS A 361 -18.02 -28.78 1.35
N ALA A 362 -19.15 -28.06 1.30
CA ALA A 362 -20.47 -28.65 1.41
C ALA A 362 -20.72 -29.77 0.36
N ASN A 363 -20.12 -29.62 -0.82
CA ASN A 363 -20.27 -30.56 -1.94
C ASN A 363 -19.08 -31.53 -2.08
N GLY A 364 -18.30 -31.77 -1.02
CA GLY A 364 -17.21 -32.75 -0.98
C GLY A 364 -15.84 -32.16 -0.65
N ASN A 365 -14.82 -33.00 -0.74
CA ASN A 365 -13.43 -32.63 -0.48
C ASN A 365 -12.69 -32.38 -1.79
N PHE A 366 -11.91 -31.30 -1.83
CA PHE A 366 -11.19 -30.84 -3.01
C PHE A 366 -9.70 -30.72 -2.70
N SER A 367 -8.87 -31.12 -3.65
CA SER A 367 -7.42 -31.02 -3.52
C SER A 367 -6.96 -29.56 -3.56
N PRO A 368 -5.83 -29.21 -2.94
CA PRO A 368 -5.23 -27.89 -3.10
C PRO A 368 -4.99 -27.54 -4.57
N SER A 369 -4.64 -28.52 -5.40
CA SER A 369 -4.39 -28.33 -6.83
C SER A 369 -5.61 -27.84 -7.62
N GLU A 370 -6.83 -28.22 -7.20
CA GLU A 370 -8.07 -27.71 -7.82
C GLU A 370 -8.29 -26.24 -7.50
N LEU A 371 -7.93 -25.80 -6.28
CA LEU A 371 -8.00 -24.40 -5.88
C LEU A 371 -6.99 -23.54 -6.66
N LEU A 372 -5.76 -24.03 -6.84
CA LEU A 372 -4.75 -23.35 -7.68
C LEU A 372 -5.16 -23.33 -9.15
N SER A 373 -5.75 -24.42 -9.67
CA SER A 373 -6.26 -24.49 -11.04
C SER A 373 -7.40 -23.50 -11.29
N PHE A 374 -8.25 -23.28 -10.29
CA PHE A 374 -9.26 -22.23 -10.34
C PHE A 374 -8.63 -20.83 -10.38
N ALA A 375 -7.67 -20.53 -9.50
CA ALA A 375 -6.97 -19.24 -9.54
C ALA A 375 -6.29 -19.01 -10.90
N LYS A 376 -5.64 -20.04 -11.45
CA LYS A 376 -5.04 -20.01 -12.78
C LYS A 376 -6.07 -19.71 -13.86
N SER A 377 -7.27 -20.30 -13.83
CA SER A 377 -8.29 -20.04 -14.85
C SER A 377 -8.78 -18.60 -14.86
N GLN A 378 -8.82 -17.94 -13.70
CA GLN A 378 -9.15 -16.52 -13.62
C GLN A 378 -8.04 -15.65 -14.23
N VAL A 379 -6.77 -15.98 -13.97
CA VAL A 379 -5.62 -15.29 -14.58
C VAL A 379 -5.58 -15.51 -16.09
N ASP A 380 -5.76 -16.75 -16.55
CA ASP A 380 -5.81 -17.07 -17.98
C ASP A 380 -6.94 -16.32 -18.68
N TYR A 381 -8.11 -16.21 -18.05
CA TYR A 381 -9.21 -15.39 -18.55
C TYR A 381 -8.78 -13.93 -18.70
N ILE A 382 -8.13 -13.34 -17.68
CA ILE A 382 -7.59 -11.97 -17.74
C ILE A 382 -6.58 -11.84 -18.89
N LEU A 383 -5.77 -12.85 -19.14
CA LEU A 383 -4.69 -12.80 -20.14
C LEU A 383 -5.15 -13.13 -21.56
N GLY A 384 -6.36 -13.65 -21.75
CA GLY A 384 -6.98 -13.81 -23.07
C GLY A 384 -7.82 -15.06 -23.28
N ASP A 385 -7.86 -16.00 -22.33
CA ASP A 385 -8.63 -17.25 -22.42
C ASP A 385 -10.10 -17.00 -22.07
N ASN A 386 -10.73 -16.15 -22.88
CA ASN A 386 -12.13 -15.76 -22.77
C ASN A 386 -12.79 -15.78 -24.16
N PRO A 387 -14.13 -15.73 -24.25
CA PRO A 387 -14.84 -15.85 -25.53
C PRO A 387 -14.46 -14.78 -26.57
N ARG A 388 -13.83 -13.69 -26.15
CA ARG A 388 -13.40 -12.59 -27.01
C ARG A 388 -11.93 -12.69 -27.44
N ALA A 389 -11.18 -13.68 -26.97
CA ALA A 389 -9.73 -13.79 -27.16
C ALA A 389 -9.03 -12.44 -26.94
N THR A 390 -9.43 -11.72 -25.89
CA THR A 390 -8.97 -10.36 -25.57
C THR A 390 -8.30 -10.37 -24.20
N SER A 391 -7.03 -10.00 -24.11
CA SER A 391 -6.39 -9.74 -22.82
C SER A 391 -7.00 -8.49 -22.19
N TYR A 392 -7.37 -8.56 -20.92
CA TYR A 392 -7.76 -7.41 -20.10
C TYR A 392 -6.54 -6.75 -19.42
N MET A 393 -5.33 -7.23 -19.69
CA MET A 393 -4.08 -6.55 -19.36
C MET A 393 -3.58 -5.75 -20.58
N VAL A 394 -3.52 -4.43 -20.43
CA VAL A 394 -3.08 -3.53 -21.50
C VAL A 394 -1.63 -3.86 -21.92
N GLY A 395 -1.41 -4.08 -23.21
CA GLY A 395 -0.08 -4.38 -23.76
C GLY A 395 0.40 -5.82 -23.58
N TYR A 396 -0.47 -6.75 -23.17
CA TYR A 396 -0.18 -8.20 -23.12
C TYR A 396 -0.94 -8.94 -24.23
N GLY A 397 -0.27 -9.86 -24.92
CA GLY A 397 -0.83 -10.58 -26.06
C GLY A 397 -1.08 -9.70 -27.28
N ASN A 398 -1.81 -10.23 -28.27
CA ASN A 398 -2.04 -9.55 -29.56
C ASN A 398 -3.31 -8.68 -29.60
N ASN A 399 -4.21 -8.85 -28.64
CA ASN A 399 -5.50 -8.16 -28.60
C ASN A 399 -5.81 -7.75 -27.16
N TYR A 400 -5.85 -6.45 -26.90
CA TYR A 400 -6.03 -5.84 -25.58
C TYR A 400 -6.68 -4.45 -25.72
N PRO A 401 -7.28 -3.89 -24.65
CA PRO A 401 -7.88 -2.55 -24.64
C PRO A 401 -6.91 -1.46 -25.08
N GLN A 402 -7.37 -0.57 -25.95
CA GLN A 402 -6.59 0.55 -26.48
C GLN A 402 -7.19 1.93 -26.13
N GLN A 403 -8.43 1.99 -25.64
CA GLN A 403 -9.12 3.21 -25.24
C GLN A 403 -9.43 3.17 -23.74
N VAL A 404 -8.37 3.21 -22.93
CA VAL A 404 -8.44 3.05 -21.47
C VAL A 404 -8.97 4.33 -20.83
N HIS A 405 -9.87 4.23 -19.85
CA HIS A 405 -10.33 5.38 -19.04
C HIS A 405 -9.22 5.85 -18.11
N HIS A 406 -8.20 6.51 -18.66
CA HIS A 406 -7.05 6.96 -17.90
C HIS A 406 -6.44 8.24 -18.51
N ARG A 407 -6.34 9.29 -17.70
CA ARG A 407 -5.98 10.64 -18.17
C ARG A 407 -4.58 10.70 -18.77
N ALA A 408 -3.59 10.16 -18.06
CA ALA A 408 -2.19 10.28 -18.48
C ALA A 408 -1.86 9.40 -19.70
N SER A 409 -2.62 8.32 -19.96
CA SER A 409 -2.43 7.48 -21.16
C SER A 409 -3.12 8.07 -22.39
N SER A 410 -4.32 8.61 -22.21
CA SER A 410 -5.18 9.12 -23.29
C SER A 410 -4.79 10.49 -23.85
N ILE A 411 -3.94 11.25 -23.14
CA ILE A 411 -3.42 12.54 -23.57
C ILE A 411 -1.96 12.38 -23.99
N VAL A 412 -1.54 13.04 -25.08
CA VAL A 412 -0.12 13.02 -25.52
C VAL A 412 0.82 13.34 -24.36
N SER A 413 1.91 12.58 -24.22
CA SER A 413 2.88 12.76 -23.13
C SER A 413 3.36 14.21 -23.01
N TYR A 414 3.48 14.71 -21.78
CA TYR A 414 4.06 16.01 -21.47
C TYR A 414 5.49 16.17 -22.04
N LYS A 415 6.26 15.08 -22.11
CA LYS A 415 7.62 15.10 -22.68
C LYS A 415 7.63 15.21 -24.21
N ALA A 416 6.57 14.73 -24.87
CA ALA A 416 6.44 14.81 -26.32
C ALA A 416 5.87 16.15 -26.76
N ASP A 417 4.87 16.67 -26.03
CA ASP A 417 4.28 17.98 -26.25
C ASP A 417 4.01 18.66 -24.90
N PRO A 418 4.84 19.65 -24.50
CA PRO A 418 4.69 20.35 -23.22
C PRO A 418 3.61 21.43 -23.25
N SER A 419 2.87 21.59 -24.35
CA SER A 419 1.78 22.58 -24.42
C SER A 419 0.70 22.24 -23.40
N PHE A 420 0.27 23.25 -22.64
CA PHE A 420 -0.65 23.07 -21.52
C PHE A 420 -2.01 22.50 -21.97
N VAL A 421 -2.45 21.40 -21.35
CA VAL A 421 -3.80 20.85 -21.55
C VAL A 421 -4.72 21.35 -20.46
N SER A 422 -5.63 22.25 -20.82
CA SER A 422 -6.60 22.83 -19.87
C SER A 422 -7.66 21.83 -19.43
N CYS A 423 -8.26 22.07 -18.26
CA CYS A 423 -9.29 21.25 -17.61
C CYS A 423 -10.36 20.69 -18.56
N ARG A 424 -11.03 21.57 -19.31
CA ARG A 424 -12.07 21.18 -20.28
C ARG A 424 -11.53 20.94 -21.68
N GLY A 425 -10.33 21.44 -21.97
CA GLY A 425 -9.65 21.19 -23.25
C GLY A 425 -9.37 19.69 -23.46
N GLY A 426 -8.93 18.97 -22.42
CA GLY A 426 -8.70 17.53 -22.58
C GLY A 426 -9.96 16.71 -22.81
N TYR A 427 -11.13 17.13 -22.30
CA TYR A 427 -12.41 16.52 -22.68
C TYR A 427 -12.75 16.76 -24.15
N ALA A 428 -12.52 17.98 -24.63
CA ALA A 428 -12.80 18.35 -26.01
C ALA A 428 -11.89 17.64 -27.02
N THR A 429 -10.61 17.45 -26.67
CA THR A 429 -9.58 16.95 -27.60
C THR A 429 -9.27 15.47 -27.45
N TRP A 430 -9.18 14.95 -26.22
CA TRP A 430 -8.59 13.64 -25.94
C TRP A 430 -9.61 12.61 -25.45
N PHE A 431 -10.47 12.97 -24.49
CA PHE A 431 -11.40 12.02 -23.87
C PHE A 431 -12.31 11.30 -24.88
N ASN A 432 -12.91 12.05 -25.81
CA ASN A 432 -13.86 11.52 -26.80
C ASN A 432 -13.19 10.94 -28.05
N ARG A 433 -11.85 10.99 -28.17
CA ARG A 433 -11.13 10.54 -29.36
C ARG A 433 -11.25 9.04 -29.52
N LYS A 434 -11.75 8.56 -30.66
CA LYS A 434 -11.94 7.12 -30.93
C LYS A 434 -10.66 6.37 -31.34
N ALA A 435 -9.54 7.07 -31.41
CA ALA A 435 -8.23 6.45 -31.60
C ALA A 435 -7.70 5.89 -30.28
N SER A 436 -6.76 4.95 -30.40
CA SER A 436 -5.98 4.41 -29.31
C SER A 436 -5.32 5.51 -28.47
N ASP A 437 -5.15 5.23 -27.19
CA ASP A 437 -4.43 6.09 -26.25
C ASP A 437 -2.99 6.35 -26.75
N PRO A 438 -2.54 7.62 -26.80
CA PRO A 438 -1.19 7.98 -27.25
C PRO A 438 -0.06 7.31 -26.46
N ASN A 439 -0.27 7.03 -25.18
CA ASN A 439 0.71 6.35 -24.34
C ASN A 439 0.17 4.98 -23.90
N LEU A 440 0.86 3.90 -24.27
CA LEU A 440 0.47 2.55 -23.88
C LEU A 440 0.62 2.35 -22.36
N LEU A 441 -0.51 2.18 -21.66
CA LEU A 441 -0.56 1.94 -20.21
C LEU A 441 -0.22 0.49 -19.87
N THR A 442 1.01 0.09 -20.20
CA THR A 442 1.47 -1.30 -20.12
C THR A 442 1.21 -1.92 -18.74
N GLY A 443 0.57 -3.09 -18.73
CA GLY A 443 0.29 -3.89 -17.53
C GLY A 443 -0.99 -3.55 -16.79
N ALA A 444 -1.68 -2.45 -17.12
CA ALA A 444 -2.91 -2.08 -16.44
C ALA A 444 -4.01 -3.14 -16.63
N ILE A 445 -4.63 -3.55 -15.53
CA ILE A 445 -5.84 -4.39 -15.56
C ILE A 445 -7.07 -3.49 -15.53
N VAL A 446 -7.78 -3.44 -16.67
CA VAL A 446 -9.03 -2.68 -16.79
C VAL A 446 -10.16 -3.34 -16.00
N GLY A 447 -11.27 -2.63 -15.79
CA GLY A 447 -12.43 -3.12 -15.04
C GLY A 447 -13.04 -4.45 -15.53
N GLY A 448 -12.85 -4.81 -16.81
CA GLY A 448 -13.18 -6.12 -17.38
C GLY A 448 -14.54 -6.18 -18.06
N PRO A 449 -15.00 -7.38 -18.46
CA PRO A 449 -16.27 -7.56 -19.16
C PRO A 449 -17.48 -7.40 -18.22
N ASP A 450 -18.66 -7.31 -18.82
CA ASP A 450 -19.93 -7.40 -18.10
C ASP A 450 -20.27 -8.83 -17.66
N ALA A 451 -21.45 -9.01 -17.05
CA ALA A 451 -21.93 -10.29 -16.53
C ALA A 451 -22.08 -11.40 -17.59
N TYR A 452 -21.98 -11.06 -18.88
CA TYR A 452 -22.19 -11.94 -20.02
C TYR A 452 -20.96 -12.04 -20.93
N ASP A 453 -19.78 -11.73 -20.38
CA ASP A 453 -18.49 -11.78 -21.10
C ASP A 453 -18.38 -10.74 -22.24
N ASN A 454 -19.26 -9.73 -22.30
CA ASN A 454 -19.15 -8.65 -23.29
C ASN A 454 -18.26 -7.53 -22.78
N PHE A 455 -17.46 -6.97 -23.70
CA PHE A 455 -16.57 -5.86 -23.40
C PHE A 455 -16.56 -4.84 -24.54
N ALA A 456 -16.67 -3.56 -24.19
CA ALA A 456 -16.55 -2.45 -25.11
C ALA A 456 -15.33 -1.59 -24.76
N ASP A 457 -14.31 -1.64 -25.62
CA ASP A 457 -13.09 -0.82 -25.53
C ASP A 457 -13.40 0.64 -25.88
N GLN A 458 -13.97 1.36 -24.92
CA GLN A 458 -14.40 2.74 -25.07
C GLN A 458 -13.99 3.53 -23.83
N ARG A 459 -13.24 4.62 -24.02
CA ARG A 459 -12.69 5.42 -22.92
C ARG A 459 -13.74 6.02 -22.00
N ASP A 460 -14.96 6.25 -22.48
CA ASP A 460 -16.10 6.72 -21.71
C ASP A 460 -16.84 5.61 -20.96
N ASN A 461 -16.54 4.34 -21.24
CA ASN A 461 -17.03 3.18 -20.50
C ASN A 461 -16.11 2.86 -19.31
N TYR A 462 -16.09 3.76 -18.32
CA TYR A 462 -15.22 3.65 -17.14
C TYR A 462 -15.48 2.36 -16.33
N GLU A 463 -16.72 1.84 -16.32
CA GLU A 463 -17.03 0.59 -15.60
C GLU A 463 -16.15 -0.58 -16.05
N GLN A 464 -15.85 -0.66 -17.35
CA GLN A 464 -15.08 -1.74 -17.97
C GLN A 464 -13.64 -1.36 -18.30
N THR A 465 -13.36 -0.10 -18.64
CA THR A 465 -12.06 0.33 -19.19
C THR A 465 -11.18 1.07 -18.18
N GLU A 466 -11.67 1.37 -16.98
CA GLU A 466 -10.85 2.02 -15.94
C GLU A 466 -10.00 0.98 -15.19
N PRO A 467 -8.67 1.15 -15.15
CA PRO A 467 -7.81 0.37 -14.28
C PRO A 467 -7.68 1.03 -12.91
N ALA A 468 -7.39 0.25 -11.88
CA ALA A 468 -7.08 0.76 -10.55
C ALA A 468 -5.89 0.02 -9.95
N THR A 469 -5.14 0.70 -9.07
CA THR A 469 -3.94 0.13 -8.42
C THR A 469 -4.21 -1.21 -7.72
N TYR A 470 -5.35 -1.33 -7.05
CA TYR A 470 -5.74 -2.53 -6.30
C TYR A 470 -6.21 -3.70 -7.19
N ASN A 471 -6.44 -3.50 -8.49
CA ASN A 471 -6.65 -4.60 -9.43
C ASN A 471 -5.34 -5.36 -9.68
N ASN A 472 -4.25 -4.61 -9.80
CA ASN A 472 -2.94 -5.14 -10.18
C ASN A 472 -2.17 -5.75 -8.99
N ALA A 473 -2.38 -5.23 -7.77
CA ALA A 473 -1.56 -5.59 -6.62
C ALA A 473 -1.64 -7.08 -6.23
N PRO A 474 -2.83 -7.72 -6.19
CA PRO A 474 -2.92 -9.16 -5.90
C PRO A 474 -2.28 -10.03 -7.00
N LEU A 475 -2.29 -9.57 -8.26
CA LEU A 475 -1.75 -10.34 -9.39
C LEU A 475 -0.24 -10.55 -9.33
N LEU A 476 0.52 -9.65 -8.68
CA LEU A 476 1.97 -9.80 -8.57
C LEU A 476 2.34 -11.17 -8.00
N GLY A 477 1.68 -11.59 -6.93
CA GLY A 477 1.94 -12.86 -6.28
C GLY A 477 1.48 -14.06 -7.10
N ILE A 478 0.29 -13.97 -7.71
CA ILE A 478 -0.27 -15.06 -8.52
C ILE A 478 0.61 -15.32 -9.76
N LEU A 479 0.99 -14.25 -10.46
CA LEU A 479 1.84 -14.34 -11.65
C LEU A 479 3.23 -14.90 -11.30
N ALA A 480 3.84 -14.46 -10.21
CA ALA A 480 5.09 -15.02 -9.71
C ALA A 480 4.95 -16.53 -9.39
N ARG A 481 3.86 -16.92 -8.72
CA ARG A 481 3.60 -18.31 -8.35
C ARG A 481 3.33 -19.23 -9.54
N LEU A 482 2.62 -18.72 -10.57
CA LEU A 482 2.37 -19.45 -11.82
C LEU A 482 3.61 -19.51 -12.71
N HIS A 483 4.44 -18.47 -12.73
CA HIS A 483 5.71 -18.43 -13.45
C HIS A 483 6.75 -19.39 -12.85
N GLY A 484 7.03 -19.25 -11.55
CA GLY A 484 8.08 -20.04 -10.88
C GLY A 484 7.66 -21.48 -10.54
N GLY A 485 6.38 -21.85 -10.76
CA GLY A 485 5.88 -23.19 -10.49
C GLY A 485 5.93 -23.59 -9.01
N HIS A 486 5.96 -24.89 -8.74
CA HIS A 486 6.10 -25.42 -7.38
C HIS A 486 7.59 -25.54 -7.03
N ASN A 487 8.07 -24.74 -6.09
CA ASN A 487 9.48 -24.74 -5.67
C ASN A 487 9.73 -25.51 -4.36
N GLY A 488 8.70 -26.14 -3.78
CA GLY A 488 8.82 -26.94 -2.56
C GLY A 488 8.99 -26.13 -1.28
N TYR A 489 8.86 -24.79 -1.33
CA TYR A 489 8.83 -23.97 -0.12
C TYR A 489 7.56 -24.25 0.68
N ASN A 490 7.74 -24.49 1.98
CA ASN A 490 6.65 -24.63 2.91
C ASN A 490 6.18 -23.24 3.35
N GLN A 491 4.99 -22.83 2.89
CA GLN A 491 4.45 -21.50 3.18
C GLN A 491 4.01 -21.30 4.63
N LEU A 492 3.99 -22.35 5.45
CA LEU A 492 3.73 -22.25 6.89
C LEU A 492 4.98 -21.92 7.69
N LEU A 493 6.18 -22.08 7.11
CA LEU A 493 7.42 -21.68 7.75
C LEU A 493 7.60 -20.16 7.66
N GLN A 494 8.01 -19.56 8.78
CA GLN A 494 8.47 -18.17 8.78
C GLN A 494 9.86 -18.10 8.15
N GLU A 495 10.14 -17.07 7.37
CA GLU A 495 11.52 -16.62 7.28
C GLU A 495 11.99 -16.30 8.70
N GLU A 496 13.06 -16.96 9.17
CA GLU A 496 13.61 -16.74 10.51
C GLU A 496 13.73 -15.24 10.81
N ILE A 497 13.03 -14.80 11.85
CA ILE A 497 13.07 -13.45 12.38
C ILE A 497 14.39 -13.31 13.16
N PRO A 498 15.38 -12.51 12.72
CA PRO A 498 16.42 -12.11 13.64
C PRO A 498 15.75 -11.28 14.73
N ALA A 499 15.79 -11.76 15.97
CA ALA A 499 15.15 -11.08 17.08
C ALA A 499 15.68 -9.64 17.19
N LEU A 500 14.83 -8.65 16.92
CA LEU A 500 15.04 -7.31 17.46
C LEU A 500 14.92 -7.46 18.98
N LYS A 501 16.00 -7.19 19.72
CA LYS A 501 15.97 -7.19 21.19
C LYS A 501 14.80 -6.29 21.63
N PRO A 502 13.91 -6.75 22.51
CA PRO A 502 12.85 -5.91 23.04
C PRO A 502 13.49 -4.67 23.67
N ILE A 503 13.04 -3.49 23.26
CA ILE A 503 13.27 -2.28 24.06
C ILE A 503 12.46 -2.51 25.32
N ALA A 504 13.16 -2.79 26.43
CA ALA A 504 12.55 -2.96 27.73
C ALA A 504 11.65 -1.76 28.01
N ALA A 505 10.40 -2.04 28.39
CA ALA A 505 9.52 -1.00 28.92
C ALA A 505 10.21 -0.37 30.13
N ASP A 506 10.47 0.94 30.07
CA ASP A 506 11.03 1.67 31.21
C ASP A 506 10.12 1.44 32.43
N PRO A 507 10.69 1.09 33.61
CA PRO A 507 9.90 0.97 34.83
C PRO A 507 9.24 2.30 35.16
N LYS A 508 7.93 2.28 35.44
CA LYS A 508 7.21 3.42 36.04
C LYS A 508 8.03 3.99 37.21
N PRO A 509 8.47 5.26 37.18
CA PRO A 509 9.20 5.82 38.30
C PRO A 509 8.25 6.04 39.49
N ALA A 510 8.59 5.45 40.62
CA ALA A 510 8.00 5.78 41.91
C ALA A 510 8.36 7.22 42.29
N THR A 511 7.36 7.96 42.74
CA THR A 511 7.46 9.36 43.20
C THR A 511 8.29 9.47 44.48
N LYS A 512 9.37 10.26 44.44
CA LYS A 512 10.01 10.88 45.62
C LYS A 512 10.55 12.28 45.29
N PRO A 513 10.66 13.17 46.30
CA PRO A 513 10.48 14.61 46.13
C PRO A 513 11.69 15.34 45.54
N VAL A 514 11.39 16.27 44.64
CA VAL A 514 12.34 17.20 44.00
C VAL A 514 12.80 18.24 45.01
N VAL A 515 14.12 18.32 45.22
CA VAL A 515 14.78 19.50 45.79
C VAL A 515 15.40 20.26 44.64
N SER A 516 14.89 21.47 44.38
CA SER A 516 15.41 22.40 43.39
C SER A 516 16.75 23.00 43.82
N PRO A 517 17.78 23.04 42.95
CA PRO A 517 18.84 24.03 43.04
C PRO A 517 18.42 25.33 42.35
N ALA A 518 18.79 26.45 42.97
CA ALA A 518 18.53 27.82 42.53
C ALA A 518 19.17 28.18 41.17
N PRO A 519 18.65 29.18 40.44
CA PRO A 519 19.07 29.48 39.08
C PRO A 519 20.36 30.31 39.04
N VAL A 520 21.31 29.88 38.20
CA VAL A 520 22.47 30.70 37.81
C VAL A 520 22.09 31.49 36.56
N SER A 521 22.17 32.81 36.68
CA SER A 521 21.96 33.78 35.60
C SER A 521 23.01 33.61 34.50
N SER A 522 22.57 33.26 33.29
CA SER A 522 23.36 33.42 32.06
C SER A 522 22.69 34.49 31.20
N THR A 523 23.38 35.59 30.92
CA THR A 523 22.89 36.79 30.22
C THR A 523 22.70 36.62 28.70
N ASN A 524 22.74 35.40 28.17
CA ASN A 524 22.52 35.14 26.75
C ASN A 524 21.02 35.07 26.42
N PRO A 525 20.53 35.83 25.42
CA PRO A 525 19.12 35.84 25.03
C PRO A 525 18.67 34.53 24.36
N ILE A 526 19.61 33.65 24.03
CA ILE A 526 19.38 32.35 23.43
C ILE A 526 20.11 31.31 24.29
N ALA A 527 19.39 30.27 24.68
CA ALA A 527 19.97 29.12 25.38
C ALA A 527 20.02 27.91 24.46
N ILE A 528 21.12 27.17 24.55
CA ILE A 528 21.34 25.92 23.82
C ILE A 528 21.46 24.82 24.88
N SER A 529 20.69 23.74 24.71
CA SER A 529 20.74 22.57 25.57
C SER A 529 20.83 21.32 24.71
N GLN A 530 21.81 20.46 24.98
CA GLN A 530 22.03 19.22 24.24
C GLN A 530 21.85 18.02 25.18
N LYS A 531 21.13 17.00 24.74
CA LYS A 531 20.96 15.75 25.48
C LYS A 531 21.08 14.54 24.56
N VAL A 532 21.68 13.46 25.07
CA VAL A 532 21.64 12.15 24.41
C VAL A 532 20.22 11.60 24.52
N THR A 533 19.68 11.13 23.41
CA THR A 533 18.33 10.53 23.33
C THR A 533 18.34 9.07 22.96
N ALA A 534 19.41 8.59 22.33
CA ALA A 534 19.66 7.19 22.03
C ALA A 534 21.16 6.96 21.81
N SER A 535 21.61 5.72 21.97
CA SER A 535 22.93 5.25 21.53
C SER A 535 22.83 3.82 20.99
N TRP A 536 23.63 3.47 19.98
CA TRP A 536 23.70 2.12 19.42
C TRP A 536 25.10 1.82 18.88
N ASP A 537 25.47 0.54 18.86
CA ASP A 537 26.72 0.09 18.26
C ASP A 537 26.48 -0.33 16.80
N HIS A 538 27.34 0.11 15.89
CA HIS A 538 27.33 -0.29 14.49
C HIS A 538 28.78 -0.48 13.99
N ASN A 539 29.10 -1.66 13.46
CA ASN A 539 30.43 -2.01 12.95
C ASN A 539 31.59 -1.78 13.93
N GLY A 540 31.35 -1.95 15.23
CA GLY A 540 32.38 -1.78 16.27
C GLY A 540 32.57 -0.34 16.77
N GLU A 541 31.77 0.62 16.27
CA GLU A 541 31.73 2.00 16.77
C GLU A 541 30.39 2.30 17.44
N THR A 542 30.40 3.03 18.55
CA THR A 542 29.20 3.49 19.24
C THR A 542 28.77 4.85 18.71
N TYR A 543 27.51 4.93 18.26
CA TYR A 543 26.87 6.15 17.79
C TYR A 543 25.87 6.66 18.82
N TYR A 544 25.75 7.97 18.92
CA TYR A 544 24.87 8.68 19.83
C TYR A 544 23.94 9.59 19.03
N ARG A 545 22.64 9.57 19.34
CA ARG A 545 21.66 10.54 18.84
C ARG A 545 21.50 11.66 19.84
N TYR A 546 21.93 12.86 19.48
CA TYR A 546 21.75 14.07 20.27
C TYR A 546 20.49 14.83 19.83
N SER A 547 19.73 15.28 20.83
CA SER A 547 18.68 16.29 20.68
C SER A 547 19.21 17.61 21.19
N THR A 548 19.14 18.63 20.33
CA THR A 548 19.58 20.00 20.64
C THR A 548 18.38 20.92 20.65
N THR A 549 18.10 21.50 21.81
CA THR A 549 17.04 22.49 21.99
C THR A 549 17.63 23.89 22.01
N ILE A 550 17.11 24.76 21.15
CA ILE A 550 17.39 26.20 21.13
C ILE A 550 16.20 26.93 21.73
N THR A 551 16.40 27.71 22.79
CA THR A 551 15.36 28.46 23.48
C THR A 551 15.59 29.95 23.36
N ASN A 552 14.59 30.69 22.89
CA ASN A 552 14.58 32.15 22.95
C ASN A 552 14.21 32.59 24.37
N ARG A 553 15.21 33.03 25.15
CA ARG A 553 15.05 33.58 26.50
C ARG A 553 14.87 35.10 26.53
N SER A 554 14.86 35.76 25.36
CA SER A 554 14.59 37.19 25.28
C SER A 554 13.10 37.51 25.41
N SER A 555 12.80 38.80 25.62
CA SER A 555 11.43 39.33 25.60
C SER A 555 10.92 39.66 24.19
N LYS A 556 11.71 39.40 23.14
CA LYS A 556 11.42 39.77 21.74
C LYS A 556 11.34 38.55 20.83
N ASN A 557 10.76 38.71 19.65
CA ASN A 557 10.73 37.63 18.67
C ASN A 557 12.11 37.47 18.03
N LEU A 558 12.62 36.25 17.99
CA LEU A 558 13.89 35.91 17.37
C LEU A 558 13.68 35.58 15.89
N LYS A 559 14.35 36.30 15.00
CA LYS A 559 14.35 36.08 13.55
C LYS A 559 15.76 35.88 13.01
N ASN A 560 15.86 35.31 11.81
CA ASN A 560 17.13 35.14 11.08
C ASN A 560 18.23 34.45 11.92
N LEU A 561 17.85 33.49 12.76
CA LEU A 561 18.83 32.77 13.58
C LEU A 561 19.71 31.91 12.67
N LYS A 562 21.02 32.14 12.78
CA LYS A 562 22.06 31.30 12.20
C LYS A 562 22.85 30.61 13.31
N LEU A 563 23.11 29.33 13.13
CA LEU A 563 23.88 28.47 14.01
C LEU A 563 25.17 28.07 13.30
N ASN A 564 26.25 27.99 14.07
CA ASN A 564 27.48 27.35 13.66
C ASN A 564 27.60 26.02 14.39
N ILE A 565 27.87 24.95 13.64
CA ILE A 565 28.01 23.59 14.17
C ILE A 565 29.36 23.06 13.72
N SER A 566 30.23 22.74 14.67
CA SER A 566 31.56 22.18 14.42
C SER A 566 31.76 20.86 15.15
N GLY A 567 32.68 20.03 14.65
CA GLY A 567 32.94 18.71 15.22
C GLY A 567 31.81 17.70 15.00
N LEU A 568 30.90 17.96 14.05
CA LEU A 568 29.84 17.03 13.67
C LEU A 568 30.37 16.00 12.66
N TYR A 569 30.25 14.71 12.99
CA TYR A 569 30.71 13.61 12.13
C TYR A 569 29.57 12.87 11.41
N GLY A 570 28.33 12.99 11.89
CA GLY A 570 27.18 12.28 11.33
C GLY A 570 26.08 13.22 10.81
N THR A 571 24.98 12.61 10.37
CA THR A 571 23.87 13.32 9.74
C THR A 571 23.09 14.17 10.74
N LEU A 572 22.56 15.31 10.28
CA LEU A 572 21.77 16.27 11.05
C LEU A 572 20.38 16.45 10.40
N TRP A 573 19.34 16.57 11.22
CA TRP A 573 17.96 16.80 10.81
C TRP A 573 17.32 17.96 11.58
N GLY A 574 16.44 18.70 10.93
CA GLY A 574 15.71 19.83 11.54
C GLY A 574 16.36 21.19 11.32
N LEU A 575 17.48 21.26 10.59
CA LEU A 575 18.11 22.51 10.10
C LEU A 575 18.37 22.42 8.59
N THR A 576 18.58 23.57 7.97
CA THR A 576 18.97 23.73 6.56
C THR A 576 20.31 24.45 6.50
N GLU A 577 21.24 23.96 5.68
CA GLU A 577 22.52 24.63 5.46
C GLU A 577 22.34 25.83 4.52
N SER A 578 22.87 26.99 4.89
CA SER A 578 22.79 28.22 4.11
C SER A 578 24.03 29.09 4.32
N GLY A 579 24.88 29.16 3.28
CA GLY A 579 26.06 30.04 3.27
C GLY A 579 27.08 29.73 4.36
N GLY A 580 27.36 28.44 4.64
CA GLY A 580 28.32 28.01 5.66
C GLY A 580 27.81 28.13 7.10
N SER A 581 26.50 28.27 7.30
CA SER A 581 25.84 28.22 8.60
C SER A 581 24.57 27.38 8.51
N TYR A 582 24.05 26.95 9.65
CA TYR A 582 22.78 26.25 9.73
C TYR A 582 21.66 27.20 10.15
N VAL A 583 20.55 27.17 9.43
CA VAL A 583 19.33 27.92 9.75
C VAL A 583 18.19 26.97 10.03
N PHE A 584 17.14 27.44 10.71
CA PHE A 584 15.91 26.67 10.75
C PHE A 584 15.25 26.61 9.37
N PRO A 585 14.43 25.58 9.11
CA PRO A 585 13.79 25.45 7.82
C PRO A 585 12.96 26.68 7.42
N PRO A 586 12.81 26.98 6.12
CA PRO A 586 12.23 28.24 5.63
C PRO A 586 10.80 28.53 6.10
N TRP A 587 10.07 27.52 6.57
CA TRP A 587 8.72 27.69 7.14
C TRP A 587 8.72 28.25 8.57
N ILE A 588 9.87 28.35 9.23
CA ILE A 588 10.02 28.88 10.59
C ILE A 588 10.55 30.32 10.51
N ASN A 589 9.61 31.26 10.33
CA ASN A 589 9.93 32.68 10.08
C ASN A 589 10.33 33.48 11.33
N SER A 590 9.98 33.00 12.54
CA SER A 590 10.34 33.62 13.81
C SER A 590 10.10 32.69 14.99
N MET A 591 10.87 32.85 16.07
CA MET A 591 10.69 32.14 17.34
C MET A 591 10.26 33.11 18.45
N PRO A 592 9.03 33.00 18.98
CA PRO A 592 8.56 33.90 20.03
C PRO A 592 9.33 33.79 21.35
N ALA A 593 9.21 34.83 22.19
CA ALA A 593 9.77 34.85 23.54
C ALA A 593 9.34 33.61 24.35
N GLY A 594 10.30 32.96 25.01
CA GLY A 594 10.09 31.75 25.81
C GLY A 594 9.85 30.47 25.02
N LYS A 595 9.81 30.50 23.68
CA LYS A 595 9.65 29.30 22.85
C LYS A 595 10.98 28.64 22.57
N SER A 596 10.89 27.34 22.30
CA SER A 596 12.03 26.50 21.97
C SER A 596 11.78 25.74 20.68
N ILE A 597 12.86 25.35 20.03
CA ILE A 597 12.86 24.53 18.83
C ILE A 597 13.97 23.49 18.95
N GLU A 598 13.73 22.32 18.36
CA GLU A 598 14.60 21.17 18.48
C GLU A 598 15.11 20.74 17.11
N PHE A 599 16.38 20.38 17.05
CA PHE A 599 16.98 19.65 15.94
C PHE A 599 17.80 18.48 16.49
N VAL A 600 18.06 17.48 15.65
CA VAL A 600 18.71 16.23 16.07
C VAL A 600 19.86 15.89 15.16
N TYR A 601 20.89 15.24 15.69
CA TYR A 601 22.00 14.74 14.89
C TYR A 601 22.55 13.44 15.47
N ILE A 602 23.22 12.66 14.62
CA ILE A 602 23.96 11.47 14.99
C ILE A 602 25.45 11.80 15.06
N HIS A 603 26.13 11.29 16.07
CA HIS A 603 27.55 11.54 16.28
C HIS A 603 28.24 10.29 16.88
N SER A 604 29.44 9.98 16.42
CA SER A 604 30.25 8.84 16.88
C SER A 604 31.07 9.12 18.15
N ALA A 605 30.93 10.30 18.77
CA ALA A 605 31.56 10.63 20.04
C ALA A 605 30.52 10.74 21.17
N ALA A 606 30.93 10.36 22.38
CA ALA A 606 30.11 10.49 23.59
C ALA A 606 29.94 11.94 24.09
N SER A 607 30.75 12.86 23.56
CA SER A 607 30.58 14.31 23.71
C SER A 607 29.73 14.87 22.56
N PRO A 608 28.80 15.81 22.81
CA PRO A 608 28.03 16.46 21.75
C PRO A 608 28.93 17.28 20.80
N ALA A 609 28.44 17.52 19.58
CA ALA A 609 29.05 18.47 18.65
C ALA A 609 28.91 19.91 19.19
N ASP A 610 29.85 20.78 18.84
CA ASP A 610 29.84 22.17 19.29
C ASP A 610 28.80 22.97 18.53
N VAL A 611 27.73 23.39 19.22
CA VAL A 611 26.66 24.22 18.64
C VAL A 611 26.73 25.62 19.23
N SER A 612 26.86 26.63 18.38
CA SER A 612 26.92 28.03 18.78
C SER A 612 26.03 28.91 17.91
N VAL A 613 25.61 30.06 18.43
CA VAL A 613 24.85 31.05 17.66
C VAL A 613 25.82 31.94 16.89
N SER A 614 25.69 32.00 15.56
CA SER A 614 26.52 32.88 14.72
C SER A 614 25.90 34.26 14.52
N SER A 615 24.60 34.36 14.30
CA SER A 615 23.89 35.64 14.19
C SER A 615 22.39 35.51 14.41
N TYR A 616 21.72 36.59 14.81
CA TYR A 616 20.26 36.65 14.91
C TYR A 616 19.74 38.09 14.91
N THR A 617 18.42 38.26 14.78
CA THR A 617 17.72 39.52 14.94
C THR A 617 16.64 39.41 16.02
N LEU A 618 16.59 40.36 16.95
CA LEU A 618 15.48 40.49 17.90
C LEU A 618 14.56 41.62 17.46
N VAL A 619 13.31 41.29 17.16
CA VAL A 619 12.25 42.22 16.74
C VAL A 619 11.16 42.33 17.78
#